data_AF-A0A7C9N4T1-F1
#
_entry.id   AF-A0A7C9N4T1-F1
#
_cell.length_a   1.000
_cell.length_b   1.000
_cell.length_c   1.000
_cell.angle_alpha   90.00
_cell.angle_beta   90.00
_cell.angle_gamma   90.00
#
_symmetry.space_group_name_H-M   'P 1'
#
loop_
_entity.id
_entity.type
_entity.pdbx_description
1 polymer ?
#
loop_
_entity_poly.entity_id
_entity_poly.type
_entity_poly.pdbx_seq_one_letter_code
_entity_poly.pdbx_strand_id
1 'polypeptide(L)'
;MIKRLTWRVATVTEIRQETPTARTLVFDVPGWPGHLPGQHVDVKLTADDGYSAQRSYSIANGDDGERVELTVQQVGDGEVSPYLTEVLEVGDQIELRGPVGGWFVWRPHSSPPVLLIGGGSGIVPLMAMIRSRGKSDTPFRLLYSLRDPGQLYYAGELEKVMAGVEVAYLYTRTAPPDAGRAPGRIRAADLVAYGWPPETAPDVFVCGPTGFVEAAADLLTELGHDPAKIKTERFGPTGG
;
A
#
# COMPACT_ATOMS: atom_id res chain seq x y z
N MET A 1 2.97 29.29 -3.52
CA MET A 1 4.05 28.97 -4.47
C MET A 1 4.19 27.46 -4.49
N ILE A 2 3.78 26.79 -5.58
CA ILE A 2 3.88 25.32 -5.68
C ILE A 2 5.36 24.99 -5.86
N LYS A 3 5.99 24.36 -4.86
CA LYS A 3 7.38 23.88 -4.98
C LYS A 3 7.42 22.85 -6.11
N ARG A 4 8.24 23.09 -7.12
CA ARG A 4 8.45 22.14 -8.23
C ARG A 4 9.10 20.88 -7.65
N LEU A 5 8.53 19.72 -7.94
CA LEU A 5 9.12 18.44 -7.54
C LEU A 5 10.44 18.23 -8.30
N THR A 6 11.48 17.86 -7.58
CA THR A 6 12.83 17.59 -8.10
C THR A 6 13.16 16.11 -7.95
N TRP A 7 13.91 15.57 -8.90
CA TRP A 7 14.56 14.28 -8.76
C TRP A 7 15.63 14.39 -7.67
N ARG A 8 15.69 13.38 -6.80
CA ARG A 8 16.68 13.23 -5.74
C ARG A 8 17.34 11.87 -5.88
N VAL A 9 18.65 11.84 -5.67
CA VAL A 9 19.38 10.58 -5.56
C VAL A 9 18.98 9.91 -4.25
N ALA A 10 18.64 8.64 -4.34
CA ALA A 10 18.24 7.79 -3.24
C ALA A 10 19.17 6.59 -3.20
N THR A 11 19.82 6.37 -2.05
CA THR A 11 20.77 5.26 -1.86
C THR A 11 20.09 4.12 -1.14
N VAL A 12 20.16 2.90 -1.68
CA VAL A 12 19.60 1.71 -1.04
C VAL A 12 20.39 1.40 0.22
N THR A 13 19.72 1.32 1.36
CA THR A 13 20.34 1.03 2.66
C THR A 13 19.96 -0.35 3.19
N GLU A 14 18.82 -0.90 2.77
CA GLU A 14 18.34 -2.21 3.21
C GLU A 14 17.38 -2.79 2.16
N ILE A 15 17.41 -4.11 1.98
CA ILE A 15 16.45 -4.86 1.17
C ILE A 15 15.87 -5.98 2.01
N ARG A 16 14.53 -6.03 2.12
CA ARG A 16 13.80 -7.07 2.83
C ARG A 16 12.94 -7.89 1.88
N GLN A 17 12.94 -9.20 2.07
CA GLN A 17 12.01 -10.09 1.37
C GLN A 17 10.67 -10.15 2.09
N GLU A 18 9.60 -9.71 1.40
CA GLU A 18 8.23 -9.74 1.91
C GLU A 18 7.47 -10.99 1.47
N THR A 19 7.61 -11.35 0.19
CA THR A 19 7.00 -12.56 -0.39
C THR A 19 7.94 -13.18 -1.43
N PRO A 20 7.62 -14.33 -2.05
CA PRO A 20 8.41 -14.85 -3.16
C PRO A 20 8.57 -13.86 -4.33
N THR A 21 7.61 -12.94 -4.53
CA THR A 21 7.60 -11.99 -5.66
C THR A 21 7.71 -10.53 -5.23
N ALA A 22 7.96 -10.24 -3.96
CA ALA A 22 8.03 -8.86 -3.48
C ALA A 22 9.17 -8.59 -2.52
N ARG A 23 9.70 -7.37 -2.61
CA ARG A 23 10.78 -6.84 -1.77
C ARG A 23 10.40 -5.46 -1.23
N THR A 24 10.77 -5.17 0.01
CA THR A 24 10.82 -3.79 0.52
C THR A 24 12.23 -3.26 0.36
N LEU A 25 12.35 -2.14 -0.33
CA LEU A 25 13.58 -1.40 -0.57
C LEU A 25 13.58 -0.18 0.34
N VAL A 26 14.62 -0.02 1.15
CA VAL A 26 14.78 1.11 2.06
C VAL A 26 15.83 2.03 1.47
N PHE A 27 15.51 3.31 1.41
CA PHE A 27 16.37 4.34 0.85
C PHE A 27 16.70 5.41 1.87
N ASP A 28 17.95 5.87 1.85
CA ASP A 28 18.34 7.18 2.36
C ASP A 28 18.20 8.21 1.23
N VAL A 29 17.42 9.28 1.47
CA VAL A 29 17.07 10.28 0.47
C VAL A 29 17.39 11.69 0.99
N PRO A 30 18.65 12.14 0.89
CA PRO A 30 19.04 13.45 1.38
C PRO A 30 18.15 14.59 0.86
N GLY A 31 17.67 15.43 1.77
CA GLY A 31 16.75 16.53 1.48
C GLY A 31 15.32 16.09 1.15
N TRP A 32 14.89 14.91 1.61
CA TRP A 32 13.48 14.50 1.54
C TRP A 32 12.59 15.49 2.29
N PRO A 33 11.49 15.98 1.69
CA PRO A 33 10.67 17.03 2.31
C PRO A 33 9.65 16.48 3.33
N GLY A 34 9.72 15.19 3.68
CA GLY A 34 8.65 14.46 4.37
C GLY A 34 7.52 14.04 3.43
N HIS A 35 6.59 13.23 3.93
CA HIS A 35 5.46 12.72 3.16
C HIS A 35 4.27 12.36 4.06
N LEU A 36 3.09 12.19 3.45
CA LEU A 36 1.88 11.72 4.13
C LEU A 36 1.63 10.24 3.81
N PRO A 37 1.08 9.46 4.75
CA PRO A 37 0.79 8.06 4.52
C PRO A 37 -0.27 7.89 3.42
N GLY A 38 0.10 7.14 2.39
CA GLY A 38 -0.68 6.94 1.17
C GLY A 38 -0.22 7.76 -0.04
N GLN A 39 0.80 8.62 0.11
CA GLN A 39 1.49 9.20 -1.04
C GLN A 39 2.45 8.19 -1.71
N HIS A 40 2.84 8.52 -2.93
CA HIS A 40 3.78 7.73 -3.74
C HIS A 40 4.96 8.58 -4.22
N VAL A 41 5.95 7.91 -4.80
CA VAL A 41 7.06 8.54 -5.53
C VAL A 41 7.10 8.01 -6.95
N ASP A 42 7.63 8.81 -7.87
CA ASP A 42 8.11 8.30 -9.15
C ASP A 42 9.54 7.82 -8.96
N VAL A 43 9.81 6.58 -9.36
CA VAL A 43 11.15 6.01 -9.49
C VAL A 43 11.58 6.16 -10.94
N LYS A 44 12.78 6.66 -11.19
CA LYS A 44 13.42 6.68 -12.50
C LYS A 44 14.67 5.82 -12.48
N LEU A 45 14.73 4.88 -13.41
CA LEU A 45 15.92 4.10 -13.72
C LEU A 45 16.47 4.60 -15.05
N THR A 46 17.78 4.84 -15.12
CA THR A 46 18.47 5.27 -16.34
C THR A 46 19.54 4.23 -16.65
N ALA A 47 19.46 3.61 -17.84
CA ALA A 47 20.47 2.68 -18.33
C ALA A 47 21.71 3.41 -18.87
N ASP A 48 22.81 2.68 -19.05
CA ASP A 48 24.10 3.23 -19.51
C ASP A 48 24.01 3.87 -20.90
N ASP A 49 23.08 3.42 -21.75
CA ASP A 49 22.80 3.98 -23.07
C ASP A 49 21.94 5.26 -23.03
N GLY A 50 21.51 5.69 -21.83
CA GLY A 50 20.68 6.86 -21.60
C GLY A 50 19.17 6.61 -21.69
N TYR A 51 18.72 5.38 -21.97
CA TYR A 51 17.30 5.04 -21.88
C TYR A 51 16.83 5.18 -20.43
N SER A 52 15.64 5.75 -20.21
CA SER A 52 15.08 5.85 -18.86
C SER A 52 13.63 5.38 -18.80
N ALA A 53 13.33 4.61 -17.77
CA ALA A 53 11.99 4.14 -17.45
C ALA A 53 11.54 4.74 -16.11
N GLN A 54 10.27 5.12 -16.04
CA GLN A 54 9.67 5.71 -14.83
C GLN A 54 8.44 4.92 -14.40
N ARG A 55 8.32 4.63 -13.11
CA ARG A 55 7.14 3.98 -12.51
C ARG A 55 6.85 4.58 -11.14
N SER A 56 5.58 4.67 -10.81
CA SER A 56 5.14 5.18 -9.51
C SER A 56 5.01 4.05 -8.51
N TYR A 57 5.51 4.26 -7.29
CA TYR A 57 5.45 3.30 -6.19
C TYR A 57 4.96 4.00 -4.92
N SER A 58 3.99 3.37 -4.25
CA SER A 58 3.53 3.85 -2.94
C SER A 58 4.66 3.82 -1.92
N ILE A 59 4.73 4.85 -1.10
CA ILE A 59 5.63 4.87 0.05
C ILE A 59 5.04 3.95 1.12
N ALA A 60 5.86 3.03 1.64
CA ALA A 60 5.45 1.99 2.56
C ALA A 60 5.54 2.43 4.03
N ASN A 61 6.46 3.33 4.37
CA ASN A 61 6.62 3.84 5.74
C ASN A 61 5.77 5.09 6.00
N GLY A 62 5.65 5.45 7.28
CA GLY A 62 5.21 6.80 7.67
C GLY A 62 6.36 7.81 7.58
N ASP A 63 6.11 9.05 7.99
CA ASP A 63 7.13 10.09 7.98
C ASP A 63 8.28 9.75 8.95
N ASP A 64 9.48 9.56 8.39
CA ASP A 64 10.70 9.07 9.07
C ASP A 64 11.93 9.87 8.60
N GLY A 65 11.77 11.18 8.49
CA GLY A 65 12.84 12.09 8.04
C GLY A 65 13.22 11.84 6.59
N GLU A 66 14.48 11.46 6.34
CA GLU A 66 15.04 11.22 5.00
C GLU A 66 14.91 9.77 4.54
N ARG A 67 14.33 8.90 5.37
CA ARG A 67 14.12 7.49 5.07
C ARG A 67 12.84 7.27 4.27
N VAL A 68 12.96 6.61 3.12
CA VAL A 68 11.81 6.25 2.26
C VAL A 68 11.85 4.74 2.01
N GLU A 69 10.73 4.06 2.24
CA GLU A 69 10.56 2.64 1.95
C GLU A 69 9.61 2.45 0.77
N LEU A 70 9.99 1.61 -0.20
CA LEU A 70 9.13 1.19 -1.30
C LEU A 70 9.00 -0.33 -1.28
N THR A 71 7.79 -0.85 -1.27
CA THR A 71 7.56 -2.28 -1.44
C THR A 71 7.13 -2.58 -2.86
N VAL A 72 8.00 -3.29 -3.58
CA VAL A 72 7.88 -3.55 -5.01
C VAL A 72 7.51 -5.02 -5.20
N GLN A 73 6.40 -5.24 -5.92
CA GLN A 73 6.07 -6.56 -6.45
C GLN A 73 6.62 -6.69 -7.86
N GLN A 74 7.29 -7.80 -8.14
CA GLN A 74 7.77 -8.17 -9.45
C GLN A 74 6.58 -8.46 -10.39
N VAL A 75 6.56 -7.78 -11.53
CA VAL A 75 5.68 -8.04 -12.66
C VAL A 75 6.53 -8.64 -13.77
N GLY A 76 6.17 -9.85 -14.22
CA GLY A 76 7.00 -10.66 -15.14
C GLY A 76 7.31 -9.98 -16.48
N ASP A 77 6.41 -9.15 -17.00
CA ASP A 77 6.59 -8.45 -18.28
C ASP A 77 7.05 -6.98 -18.11
N GLY A 78 7.51 -6.60 -16.92
CA GLY A 78 7.94 -5.23 -16.62
C GLY A 78 9.46 -5.04 -16.72
N GLU A 79 9.92 -3.87 -17.17
CA GLU A 79 11.36 -3.55 -17.18
C GLU A 79 11.86 -3.06 -15.81
N VAL A 80 11.01 -2.34 -15.05
CA VAL A 80 11.42 -1.67 -13.80
C VAL A 80 11.34 -2.57 -12.58
N SER A 81 10.24 -3.31 -12.41
CA SER A 81 10.07 -4.13 -11.20
C SER A 81 11.08 -5.26 -11.06
N PRO A 82 11.48 -6.01 -12.12
CA PRO A 82 12.50 -7.05 -11.98
C PRO A 82 13.86 -6.46 -11.61
N TYR A 83 14.26 -5.33 -12.21
CA TYR A 83 15.49 -4.64 -11.82
C TYR A 83 15.47 -4.30 -10.32
N LEU A 84 14.39 -3.67 -9.85
CA LEU A 84 14.24 -3.28 -8.45
C LEU A 84 14.20 -4.48 -7.47
N THR A 85 13.73 -5.66 -7.89
CA THR A 85 13.59 -6.83 -7.01
C THR A 85 14.70 -7.87 -7.11
N GLU A 86 15.43 -7.91 -8.23
CA GLU A 86 16.41 -8.97 -8.54
C GLU A 86 17.83 -8.45 -8.78
N VAL A 87 17.98 -7.19 -9.23
CA VAL A 87 19.28 -6.63 -9.64
C VAL A 87 19.80 -5.59 -8.67
N LEU A 88 18.90 -4.73 -8.14
CA LEU A 88 19.27 -3.65 -7.24
C LEU A 88 19.86 -4.20 -5.92
N GLU A 89 21.02 -3.66 -5.51
CA GLU A 89 21.74 -4.06 -4.30
C GLU A 89 21.85 -2.93 -3.27
N VAL A 90 22.22 -3.27 -2.03
CA VAL A 90 22.53 -2.27 -0.99
C VAL A 90 23.74 -1.45 -1.41
N GLY A 91 23.63 -0.12 -1.34
CA GLY A 91 24.64 0.83 -1.81
C GLY A 91 24.34 1.41 -3.19
N ASP A 92 23.47 0.79 -3.98
CA ASP A 92 23.06 1.30 -5.29
C ASP A 92 22.26 2.60 -5.16
N GLN A 93 22.28 3.39 -6.23
CA GLN A 93 21.59 4.67 -6.31
C GLN A 93 20.54 4.68 -7.42
N ILE A 94 19.37 5.19 -7.09
CA ILE A 94 18.30 5.47 -8.05
C ILE A 94 17.79 6.89 -7.87
N GLU A 95 16.95 7.37 -8.80
CA GLU A 95 16.35 8.69 -8.69
C GLU A 95 14.87 8.60 -8.26
N LEU A 96 14.52 9.31 -7.19
CA LEU A 96 13.15 9.45 -6.69
C LEU A 96 12.64 10.87 -6.91
N ARG A 97 11.37 11.00 -7.31
CA ARG A 97 10.66 12.29 -7.35
C ARG A 97 9.36 12.19 -6.56
N GLY A 98 9.21 13.06 -5.58
CA GLY A 98 8.01 13.12 -4.76
C GLY A 98 8.17 13.98 -3.51
N PRO A 99 7.24 13.84 -2.55
CA PRO A 99 6.07 12.95 -2.63
C PRO A 99 5.03 13.46 -3.65
N VAL A 100 4.30 12.53 -4.27
CA VAL A 100 3.20 12.78 -5.22
C VAL A 100 1.88 12.29 -4.62
N GLY A 101 0.79 12.95 -4.99
CA GLY A 101 -0.56 12.62 -4.53
C GLY A 101 -1.06 13.52 -3.40
N GLY A 102 -2.17 13.13 -2.78
CA GLY A 102 -2.86 13.94 -1.76
C GLY A 102 -4.34 13.58 -1.60
N TRP A 103 -4.90 12.87 -2.57
CA TRP A 103 -6.25 12.30 -2.50
C TRP A 103 -6.31 11.12 -1.50
N PHE A 104 -5.48 10.10 -1.75
CA PHE A 104 -5.41 8.86 -0.98
C PHE A 104 -4.51 8.98 0.27
N VAL A 105 -4.68 10.04 1.06
CA VAL A 105 -3.89 10.25 2.28
C VAL A 105 -4.73 10.13 3.53
N TRP A 106 -4.17 9.45 4.53
CA TRP A 106 -4.69 9.52 5.90
C TRP A 106 -3.99 10.64 6.66
N ARG A 107 -4.74 11.34 7.51
CA ARG A 107 -4.21 12.39 8.38
C ARG A 107 -4.68 12.10 9.80
N PRO A 108 -3.79 12.05 10.80
CA PRO A 108 -4.19 11.82 12.18
C PRO A 108 -5.09 12.96 12.68
N HIS A 109 -6.41 12.76 12.64
CA HIS A 109 -7.40 13.64 13.25
C HIS A 109 -8.50 12.78 13.89
N SER A 110 -9.07 13.26 14.98
CA SER A 110 -9.65 12.45 16.05
C SER A 110 -11.09 11.95 15.86
N SER A 111 -11.65 11.81 14.65
CA SER A 111 -13.13 11.75 14.57
C SER A 111 -13.81 10.92 13.47
N PRO A 112 -13.12 10.00 12.77
CA PRO A 112 -13.77 8.69 12.61
C PRO A 112 -12.83 7.47 12.70
N PRO A 113 -13.34 6.26 12.97
CA PRO A 113 -12.58 5.03 12.78
C PRO A 113 -12.18 4.88 11.30
N VAL A 114 -11.16 4.07 11.04
CA VAL A 114 -10.61 3.87 9.70
C VAL A 114 -10.87 2.46 9.22
N LEU A 115 -11.35 2.35 7.98
CA LEU A 115 -11.49 1.08 7.26
C LEU A 115 -10.47 1.03 6.11
N LEU A 116 -9.58 0.05 6.15
CA LEU A 116 -8.57 -0.20 5.14
C LEU A 116 -8.94 -1.48 4.38
N ILE A 117 -8.95 -1.43 3.05
CA ILE A 117 -9.31 -2.56 2.20
C ILE A 117 -8.22 -2.73 1.14
N GLY A 118 -7.38 -3.75 1.32
CA GLY A 118 -6.21 -4.02 0.48
C GLY A 118 -6.39 -5.25 -0.39
N GLY A 119 -5.95 -5.18 -1.64
CA GLY A 119 -5.82 -6.34 -2.54
C GLY A 119 -4.38 -6.52 -3.00
N GLY A 120 -3.73 -7.63 -2.61
CA GLY A 120 -2.32 -7.88 -2.92
C GLY A 120 -1.41 -6.70 -2.51
N SER A 121 -0.56 -6.22 -3.41
CA SER A 121 0.33 -5.06 -3.18
C SER A 121 -0.39 -3.75 -2.87
N GLY A 122 -1.73 -3.68 -2.99
CA GLY A 122 -2.52 -2.57 -2.46
C GLY A 122 -2.38 -2.34 -0.95
N ILE A 123 -1.82 -3.31 -0.21
CA ILE A 123 -1.51 -3.17 1.21
C ILE A 123 -0.43 -2.10 1.51
N VAL A 124 0.44 -1.79 0.55
CA VAL A 124 1.62 -0.93 0.78
C VAL A 124 1.25 0.46 1.32
N PRO A 125 0.39 1.26 0.65
CA PRO A 125 -0.02 2.55 1.19
C PRO A 125 -0.88 2.42 2.45
N LEU A 126 -1.60 1.30 2.64
CA LEU A 126 -2.40 1.06 3.85
C LEU A 126 -1.50 0.80 5.07
N MET A 127 -0.37 0.13 4.87
CA MET A 127 0.64 -0.08 5.90
C MET A 127 1.34 1.22 6.28
N ALA A 128 1.55 2.15 5.34
CA ALA A 128 2.03 3.49 5.69
C ALA A 128 1.05 4.19 6.66
N MET A 129 -0.27 4.05 6.45
CA MET A 129 -1.29 4.60 7.35
C MET A 129 -1.27 3.92 8.71
N ILE A 130 -1.20 2.59 8.72
CA ILE A 130 -1.11 1.77 9.94
C ILE A 130 0.15 2.13 10.77
N ARG A 131 1.30 2.28 10.12
CA ARG A 131 2.57 2.67 10.76
C ARG A 131 2.51 4.12 11.28
N SER A 132 1.91 5.02 10.51
CA SER A 132 1.73 6.43 10.90
C SER A 132 0.72 6.63 12.02
N ARG A 133 -0.15 5.63 12.28
CA ARG A 133 -1.08 5.65 13.41
C ARG A 133 -0.34 5.77 14.74
N GLY A 134 0.84 5.15 14.85
CA GLY A 134 1.67 5.19 16.05
C GLY A 134 0.87 4.84 17.31
N LYS A 135 0.86 5.75 18.30
CA LYS A 135 0.13 5.63 19.56
C LYS A 135 -1.30 6.23 19.54
N SER A 136 -1.80 6.62 18.37
CA SER A 136 -3.17 7.13 18.23
C SER A 136 -4.19 6.05 18.65
N ASP A 137 -5.24 6.46 19.36
CA ASP A 137 -6.35 5.58 19.73
C ASP A 137 -7.36 5.38 18.59
N THR A 138 -7.18 6.02 17.41
CA THR A 138 -8.10 5.87 16.27
C THR A 138 -8.23 4.39 15.89
N PRO A 139 -9.42 3.76 15.95
CA PRO A 139 -9.57 2.34 15.64
C PRO A 139 -9.37 2.08 14.14
N PHE A 140 -8.57 1.08 13.79
CA PHE A 140 -8.34 0.66 12.42
C PHE A 140 -8.87 -0.76 12.20
N ARG A 141 -9.56 -0.98 11.08
CA ARG A 141 -9.90 -2.31 10.57
C ARG A 141 -9.29 -2.50 9.20
N LEU A 142 -8.59 -3.60 8.99
CA LEU A 142 -7.99 -3.98 7.70
C LEU A 142 -8.67 -5.24 7.18
N LEU A 143 -9.28 -5.16 6.00
CA LEU A 143 -9.65 -6.32 5.21
C LEU A 143 -8.60 -6.52 4.13
N TYR A 144 -7.83 -7.61 4.22
CA TYR A 144 -6.74 -7.88 3.31
C TYR A 144 -7.04 -9.09 2.41
N SER A 145 -7.31 -8.80 1.14
CA SER A 145 -7.57 -9.80 0.11
C SER A 145 -6.28 -10.31 -0.54
N LEU A 146 -6.08 -11.62 -0.47
CA LEU A 146 -4.89 -12.33 -0.96
C LEU A 146 -5.28 -13.53 -1.83
N ARG A 147 -4.35 -14.03 -2.66
CA ARG A 147 -4.57 -15.28 -3.40
C ARG A 147 -4.50 -16.48 -2.47
N ASP A 148 -3.46 -16.51 -1.66
CA ASP A 148 -3.09 -17.59 -0.75
C ASP A 148 -2.20 -17.04 0.38
N PRO A 149 -1.98 -17.80 1.47
CA PRO A 149 -1.17 -17.37 2.61
C PRO A 149 0.29 -17.03 2.26
N GLY A 150 0.85 -17.66 1.22
CA GLY A 150 2.23 -17.42 0.77
C GLY A 150 2.43 -16.07 0.10
N GLN A 151 1.36 -15.28 -0.06
CA GLN A 151 1.39 -13.92 -0.60
C GLN A 151 1.15 -12.86 0.47
N LEU A 152 1.22 -13.21 1.77
CA LEU A 152 1.06 -12.26 2.86
C LEU A 152 2.29 -11.36 2.99
N TYR A 153 2.13 -10.09 2.62
CA TYR A 153 3.13 -9.04 2.83
C TYR A 153 3.19 -8.66 4.31
N TYR A 154 4.37 -8.27 4.80
CA TYR A 154 4.56 -7.78 6.17
C TYR A 154 4.04 -8.73 7.25
N ALA A 155 4.09 -10.05 7.02
CA ALA A 155 3.50 -11.05 7.91
C ALA A 155 3.94 -10.86 9.38
N GLY A 156 5.24 -10.68 9.61
CA GLY A 156 5.78 -10.48 10.97
C GLY A 156 5.37 -9.16 11.64
N GLU A 157 4.96 -8.14 10.88
CA GLU A 157 4.37 -6.91 11.44
C GLU A 157 2.87 -7.09 11.71
N LEU A 158 2.13 -7.73 10.80
CA LEU A 158 0.69 -7.95 10.94
C LEU A 158 0.35 -9.00 12.01
N GLU A 159 1.23 -9.97 12.27
CA GLU A 159 1.11 -10.93 13.37
C GLU A 159 1.30 -10.27 14.74
N LYS A 160 2.17 -9.27 14.81
CA LYS A 160 2.35 -8.47 16.03
C LYS A 160 1.17 -7.52 16.12
N VAL A 161 0.12 -7.97 16.82
CA VAL A 161 -1.10 -7.20 17.05
C VAL A 161 -0.73 -5.78 17.45
N MET A 162 -0.92 -4.84 16.53
CA MET A 162 -0.80 -3.43 16.83
C MET A 162 -2.08 -3.05 17.56
N ALA A 163 -1.96 -2.76 18.86
CA ALA A 163 -3.10 -2.43 19.70
C ALA A 163 -4.02 -1.41 18.99
N GLY A 164 -5.27 -1.78 18.75
CA GLY A 164 -6.26 -0.97 18.04
C GLY A 164 -6.27 -1.09 16.50
N VAL A 165 -5.59 -2.09 15.93
CA VAL A 165 -5.72 -2.53 14.54
C VAL A 165 -6.26 -3.96 14.51
N GLU A 166 -7.46 -4.14 13.96
CA GLU A 166 -8.05 -5.45 13.70
C GLU A 166 -7.82 -5.84 12.23
N VAL A 167 -7.41 -7.09 11.98
CA VAL A 167 -7.08 -7.56 10.62
C VAL A 167 -7.94 -8.78 10.28
N ALA A 168 -8.56 -8.76 9.11
CA ALA A 168 -9.28 -9.88 8.52
C ALA A 168 -8.64 -10.25 7.17
N TYR A 169 -8.26 -11.53 7.02
CA TYR A 169 -7.69 -12.05 5.77
C TYR A 169 -8.76 -12.69 4.90
N LEU A 170 -8.84 -12.26 3.64
CA LEU A 170 -9.76 -12.80 2.64
C LEU A 170 -8.97 -13.52 1.54
N TYR A 171 -8.95 -14.85 1.58
CA TYR A 171 -8.28 -15.64 0.55
C TYR A 171 -9.18 -15.87 -0.65
N THR A 172 -8.64 -15.74 -1.86
CA THR A 172 -9.41 -15.85 -3.11
C THR A 172 -9.22 -17.18 -3.84
N ARG A 173 -8.12 -17.92 -3.57
CA ARG A 173 -7.83 -19.21 -4.20
C ARG A 173 -7.64 -20.32 -3.19
N THR A 174 -6.70 -20.14 -2.26
CA THR A 174 -6.36 -21.14 -1.23
C THR A 174 -6.39 -20.47 0.13
N ALA A 175 -7.10 -21.07 1.09
CA ALA A 175 -7.15 -20.59 2.47
C ALA A 175 -6.48 -21.60 3.42
N PRO A 176 -5.97 -21.15 4.58
CA PRO A 176 -5.61 -22.03 5.68
C PRO A 176 -6.79 -22.95 6.08
N PRO A 177 -6.54 -24.17 6.57
CA PRO A 177 -7.61 -25.11 6.97
C PRO A 177 -8.56 -24.56 8.05
N ASP A 178 -8.06 -23.65 8.89
CA ASP A 178 -8.75 -23.00 10.00
C ASP A 178 -9.34 -21.63 9.62
N ALA A 179 -9.29 -21.24 8.35
CA ALA A 179 -9.89 -20.00 7.90
C ALA A 179 -11.41 -20.02 8.11
N GLY A 180 -11.94 -19.03 8.83
CA GLY A 180 -13.37 -18.88 9.09
C GLY A 180 -14.23 -18.54 7.86
N ARG A 181 -13.63 -18.48 6.66
CA ARG A 181 -14.27 -18.10 5.41
C ARG A 181 -13.69 -18.93 4.26
N ALA A 182 -14.57 -19.55 3.46
CA ALA A 182 -14.16 -20.25 2.24
C ALA A 182 -13.51 -19.31 1.21
N PRO A 183 -12.56 -19.79 0.38
CA PRO A 183 -11.95 -18.97 -0.65
C PRO A 183 -12.96 -18.32 -1.61
N GLY A 184 -12.71 -17.07 -1.96
CA GLY A 184 -13.51 -16.34 -2.94
C GLY A 184 -13.24 -14.84 -2.90
N ARG A 185 -13.66 -14.13 -3.96
CA ARG A 185 -13.61 -12.66 -4.04
C ARG A 185 -14.38 -12.02 -2.89
N ILE A 186 -14.05 -10.77 -2.56
CA ILE A 186 -14.76 -9.97 -1.56
C ILE A 186 -16.27 -9.89 -1.85
N ARG A 187 -17.09 -9.92 -0.80
CA ARG A 187 -18.56 -9.88 -0.84
C ARG A 187 -19.07 -8.87 0.19
N ALA A 188 -20.31 -8.41 0.03
CA ALA A 188 -20.98 -7.54 1.01
C ALA A 188 -20.92 -8.10 2.45
N ALA A 189 -21.11 -9.42 2.60
CA ALA A 189 -21.05 -10.08 3.91
C ALA A 189 -19.68 -9.92 4.60
N ASP A 190 -18.58 -9.79 3.85
CA ASP A 190 -17.25 -9.57 4.42
C ASP A 190 -17.12 -8.16 4.99
N LEU A 191 -17.66 -7.16 4.30
CA LEU A 191 -17.69 -5.77 4.76
C LEU A 191 -18.59 -5.61 5.99
N VAL A 192 -19.71 -6.32 6.04
CA VAL A 192 -20.60 -6.34 7.22
C VAL A 192 -19.93 -7.03 8.42
N ALA A 193 -19.25 -8.15 8.19
CA ALA A 193 -18.64 -8.93 9.27
C ALA A 193 -17.37 -8.29 9.84
N TYR A 194 -16.52 -7.71 8.98
CA TYR A 194 -15.18 -7.27 9.34
C TYR A 194 -14.94 -5.77 9.16
N GLY A 195 -15.87 -5.05 8.53
CA GLY A 195 -15.79 -3.60 8.34
C GLY A 195 -16.45 -2.83 9.48
N TRP A 196 -16.69 -1.54 9.25
CA TRP A 196 -17.48 -0.70 10.15
C TRP A 196 -18.87 -0.46 9.55
N PRO A 197 -19.94 -0.37 10.36
CA PRO A 197 -21.24 0.07 9.87
C PRO A 197 -21.16 1.49 9.26
N PRO A 198 -21.95 1.81 8.21
CA PRO A 198 -21.94 3.13 7.59
C PRO A 198 -22.27 4.26 8.56
N GLU A 199 -23.06 3.99 9.60
CA GLU A 199 -23.44 4.96 10.65
C GLU A 199 -22.27 5.46 11.48
N THR A 200 -21.15 4.71 11.53
CA THR A 200 -19.93 5.18 12.21
C THR A 200 -19.12 6.15 11.36
N ALA A 201 -19.57 6.43 10.13
CA ALA A 201 -18.95 7.32 9.15
C ALA A 201 -17.42 7.13 9.03
N PRO A 202 -16.93 5.88 8.83
CA PRO A 202 -15.50 5.61 8.81
C PRO A 202 -14.83 6.35 7.64
N ASP A 203 -13.58 6.75 7.80
CA ASP A 203 -12.74 7.08 6.65
C ASP A 203 -12.31 5.76 5.99
N VAL A 204 -12.64 5.58 4.70
CA VAL A 204 -12.42 4.31 3.99
C VAL A 204 -11.35 4.47 2.92
N PHE A 205 -10.37 3.57 2.92
CA PHE A 205 -9.27 3.53 1.96
C PHE A 205 -9.21 2.18 1.27
N VAL A 206 -9.48 2.17 -0.03
CA VAL A 206 -9.47 0.96 -0.87
C VAL A 206 -8.30 1.01 -1.84
N CYS A 207 -7.46 -0.02 -1.83
CA CYS A 207 -6.29 -0.07 -2.70
C CYS A 207 -6.00 -1.46 -3.25
N GLY A 208 -5.66 -1.55 -4.53
CA GLY A 208 -5.32 -2.80 -5.20
C GLY A 208 -5.56 -2.76 -6.72
N PRO A 209 -5.69 -3.94 -7.37
CA PRO A 209 -6.03 -4.02 -8.78
C PRO A 209 -7.35 -3.35 -9.13
N THR A 210 -7.49 -2.76 -10.32
CA THR A 210 -8.69 -2.02 -10.75
C THR A 210 -10.00 -2.74 -10.44
N GLY A 211 -10.17 -3.98 -10.91
CA GLY A 211 -11.41 -4.73 -10.69
C GLY A 211 -11.67 -5.12 -9.23
N PHE A 212 -10.65 -5.14 -8.37
CA PHE A 212 -10.83 -5.31 -6.93
C PHE A 212 -11.33 -4.02 -6.28
N VAL A 213 -10.70 -2.89 -6.63
CA VAL A 213 -11.03 -1.57 -6.09
C VAL A 213 -12.45 -1.18 -6.46
N GLU A 214 -12.85 -1.39 -7.73
CA GLU A 214 -14.21 -1.13 -8.21
C GLU A 214 -15.23 -1.98 -7.45
N ALA A 215 -15.04 -3.30 -7.40
CA ALA A 215 -15.95 -4.18 -6.68
C ALA A 215 -16.09 -3.82 -5.19
N ALA A 216 -15.00 -3.47 -4.50
CA ALA A 216 -15.05 -3.08 -3.10
C ALA A 216 -15.77 -1.72 -2.90
N ALA A 217 -15.51 -0.74 -3.78
CA ALA A 217 -16.17 0.56 -3.72
C ALA A 217 -17.67 0.49 -4.02
N ASP A 218 -18.07 -0.34 -4.98
CA ASP A 218 -19.47 -0.58 -5.32
C ASP A 218 -20.20 -1.21 -4.13
N LEU A 219 -19.63 -2.28 -3.54
CA LEU A 219 -20.21 -2.93 -2.36
C LEU A 219 -20.34 -1.99 -1.16
N LEU A 220 -19.35 -1.12 -0.92
CA LEU A 220 -19.43 -0.11 0.15
C LEU A 220 -20.58 0.87 -0.09
N THR A 221 -20.76 1.31 -1.34
CA THR A 221 -21.84 2.24 -1.72
C THR A 221 -23.22 1.57 -1.60
N GLU A 222 -23.35 0.31 -2.05
CA GLU A 222 -24.56 -0.49 -1.89
C GLU A 222 -24.94 -0.71 -0.42
N LEU A 223 -23.94 -0.84 0.46
CA LEU A 223 -24.13 -0.94 1.91
C LEU A 223 -24.42 0.41 2.59
N GLY A 224 -24.40 1.53 1.85
CA GLY A 224 -24.78 2.85 2.36
C GLY A 224 -23.64 3.68 2.93
N HIS A 225 -22.38 3.33 2.69
CA HIS A 225 -21.26 4.21 3.04
C HIS A 225 -21.29 5.49 2.19
N ASP A 226 -20.97 6.63 2.79
CA ASP A 226 -20.86 7.90 2.09
C ASP A 226 -19.71 7.84 1.05
N PRO A 227 -19.99 8.01 -0.26
CA PRO A 227 -18.96 8.00 -1.29
C PRO A 227 -17.85 9.05 -1.07
N ALA A 228 -18.13 10.17 -0.39
CA ALA A 228 -17.13 11.19 -0.08
C ALA A 228 -16.09 10.71 0.95
N LYS A 229 -16.41 9.66 1.72
CA LYS A 229 -15.53 9.01 2.69
C LYS A 229 -14.73 7.86 2.08
N ILE A 230 -15.07 7.42 0.87
CA ILE A 230 -14.41 6.32 0.17
C ILE A 230 -13.32 6.88 -0.74
N LYS A 231 -12.07 6.67 -0.34
CA LYS A 231 -10.89 7.01 -1.15
C LYS A 231 -10.37 5.73 -1.79
N THR A 232 -10.10 5.81 -3.09
CA THR A 232 -9.60 4.68 -3.88
C THR A 232 -8.25 5.01 -4.53
N GLU A 233 -7.35 4.05 -4.54
CA GLU A 233 -6.09 4.10 -5.31
C GLU A 233 -5.93 2.78 -6.07
N ARG A 234 -5.58 2.84 -7.35
CA ARG A 234 -5.55 1.66 -8.25
C ARG A 234 -4.15 1.42 -8.77
N PHE A 235 -3.74 0.15 -8.82
CA PHE A 235 -2.52 -0.26 -9.50
C PHE A 235 -2.83 -1.30 -10.57
N GLY A 236 -2.12 -1.24 -11.69
CA GLY A 236 -2.27 -2.17 -12.80
C GLY A 236 -1.11 -1.99 -13.78
N PRO A 237 -0.87 -2.96 -14.68
CA PRO A 237 0.13 -2.80 -15.72
C PRO A 237 -0.13 -1.49 -16.46
N THR A 238 0.87 -0.61 -16.50
CA THR A 238 0.86 0.55 -17.39
C THR A 238 1.09 0.04 -18.81
N GLY A 239 0.02 -0.41 -19.45
CA GLY A 239 0.01 -0.94 -20.81
C GLY A 239 -1.43 -1.29 -21.17
N GLY A 240 -1.99 -0.54 -22.12
CA GLY A 240 -3.29 -0.84 -22.71
C GLY A 240 -3.29 -2.06 -23.61
#